data_AF-B8HUT1-F1
#
_entry.id   AF-B8HUT1-F1
#
_cell.length_a   1.000
_cell.length_b   1.000
_cell.length_c   1.000
_cell.angle_alpha   90.00
_cell.angle_beta   90.00
_cell.angle_gamma   90.00
#
_symmetry.space_group_name_H-M   'P 1'
#
loop_
_entity.id
_entity.type
_entity.pdbx_description
1 polymer ?
#
loop_
_entity_poly.entity_id
_entity_poly.type
_entity_poly.pdbx_seq_one_letter_code
_entity_poly.pdbx_strand_id
1 'polypeptide(L)'
;MPTRRHRPPLSRVFLLTLLCGLSSLFSLGFLQFWQPQAMATQPTVLVAATPTPTPPTIGTVDLVPPLLQVNQQLYLQTCGSCHLAIPPQVLPSQTWQKIIQDSNHYGATLPPLLRTDLNRIWAYLRTYSRAVEEGTAIPYRVNRSRYFRILHPRVDLPQPVSLSSCVTCHPGAAQYNFRSLTPEWENAP
;
A
#
# COMPACT_ATOMS: atom_id res chain seq x y z
N MET A 1 -51.76 68.84 19.28
CA MET A 1 -50.30 68.58 19.32
C MET A 1 -50.07 67.06 19.38
N PRO A 2 -49.03 66.53 18.71
CA PRO A 2 -49.21 65.48 17.71
C PRO A 2 -49.09 64.05 18.24
N THR A 3 -49.80 63.15 17.57
CA THR A 3 -49.85 61.70 17.77
C THR A 3 -48.64 61.01 17.13
N ARG A 4 -47.90 60.22 17.92
CA ARG A 4 -46.68 59.52 17.47
C ARG A 4 -47.06 58.14 16.89
N ARG A 5 -47.09 58.03 15.56
CA ARG A 5 -47.28 56.74 14.86
C ARG A 5 -46.03 55.87 15.02
N HIS A 6 -46.20 54.66 15.57
CA HIS A 6 -45.18 53.63 15.62
C HIS A 6 -44.99 53.02 14.22
N ARG A 7 -43.83 53.23 13.60
CA ARG A 7 -43.42 52.51 12.39
C ARG A 7 -42.70 51.22 12.81
N PRO A 8 -43.14 50.03 12.36
CA PRO A 8 -42.41 48.79 12.64
C PRO A 8 -41.08 48.77 11.86
N PRO A 9 -40.04 48.12 12.39
CA PRO A 9 -38.73 48.08 11.75
C PRO A 9 -38.80 47.26 10.44
N LEU A 10 -38.42 47.89 9.32
CA LEU A 10 -38.40 47.30 7.96
C LEU A 10 -37.71 45.93 7.88
N SER A 11 -36.80 45.62 8.80
CA SER A 11 -36.06 44.35 8.88
C SER A 11 -36.96 43.13 9.10
N ARG A 12 -38.08 43.25 9.85
CA ARG A 12 -38.96 42.09 10.11
C ARG A 12 -39.85 41.76 8.92
N VAL A 13 -40.28 42.76 8.15
CA VAL A 13 -41.09 42.55 6.94
C VAL A 13 -40.26 41.89 5.85
N PHE A 14 -38.99 42.31 5.69
CA PHE A 14 -38.09 41.74 4.69
C PHE A 14 -37.69 40.29 4.98
N LEU A 15 -37.57 39.91 6.27
CA LEU A 15 -37.24 38.55 6.67
C LEU A 15 -38.42 37.59 6.46
N LEU A 16 -39.65 38.05 6.71
CA LEU A 16 -40.88 37.29 6.49
C LEU A 16 -41.19 37.08 4.99
N THR A 17 -40.92 38.07 4.13
CA THR A 17 -41.10 37.91 2.68
C THR A 17 -40.07 36.96 2.07
N LEU A 18 -38.83 36.95 2.58
CA LEU A 18 -37.78 36.02 2.13
C LEU A 18 -38.12 34.56 2.47
N LEU A 19 -38.63 34.29 3.69
CA LEU A 19 -39.02 32.95 4.15
C LEU A 19 -40.24 32.38 3.41
N CYS A 20 -41.23 33.21 3.05
CA CYS A 20 -42.35 32.78 2.22
C CYS A 20 -41.92 32.49 0.76
N GLY A 21 -40.97 33.25 0.20
CA GLY A 21 -40.47 33.04 -1.16
C GLY A 21 -39.72 31.70 -1.35
N LEU A 22 -38.95 31.28 -0.33
CA LEU A 22 -38.26 29.98 -0.34
C LEU A 22 -39.20 28.78 -0.23
N SER A 23 -40.38 28.95 0.39
CA SER A 23 -41.38 27.89 0.52
C SER A 23 -42.12 27.61 -0.78
N SER A 24 -42.36 28.64 -1.61
CA SER A 24 -43.05 28.49 -2.91
C SER A 24 -42.21 27.80 -3.98
N LEU A 25 -40.88 27.83 -3.87
CA LEU A 25 -39.97 27.16 -4.82
C LEU A 25 -39.85 25.65 -4.59
N PHE A 26 -40.19 25.15 -3.40
CA PHE A 26 -40.14 23.71 -3.10
C PHE A 26 -41.35 22.93 -3.61
N SER A 27 -42.50 23.61 -3.83
CA SER A 27 -43.76 22.95 -4.19
C SER A 27 -43.92 22.61 -5.67
N LEU A 28 -43.09 23.19 -6.56
CA LEU A 28 -43.15 22.92 -8.01
C LEU A 28 -42.21 21.79 -8.46
N GLY A 29 -41.31 21.30 -7.61
CA GLY A 29 -40.37 20.22 -7.94
C GLY A 29 -40.93 18.79 -7.79
N PHE A 30 -42.06 18.61 -7.12
CA PHE A 30 -42.56 17.27 -6.76
C PHE A 30 -43.49 16.62 -7.81
N LEU A 31 -43.87 17.32 -8.87
CA LEU A 31 -44.80 16.80 -9.88
C LEU A 31 -44.13 16.10 -11.08
N GLN A 32 -42.79 16.09 -11.17
CA GLN A 32 -42.09 15.43 -12.30
C GLN A 32 -41.54 14.03 -11.99
N PHE A 33 -41.69 13.52 -10.77
CA PHE A 33 -41.05 12.26 -10.36
C PHE A 33 -41.93 11.01 -10.38
N TRP A 34 -43.20 11.12 -10.81
CA TRP A 34 -44.11 9.98 -10.88
C TRP A 34 -44.34 9.54 -12.33
N GLN A 35 -43.29 9.02 -12.95
CA GLN A 35 -43.43 8.18 -14.13
C GLN A 35 -43.65 6.73 -13.67
N PRO A 36 -44.77 6.08 -14.01
CA PRO A 36 -44.92 4.65 -13.79
C PRO A 36 -43.92 3.94 -14.71
N GLN A 37 -42.86 3.39 -14.11
CA GLN A 37 -41.92 2.55 -14.83
C GLN A 37 -42.65 1.27 -15.22
N ALA A 38 -42.91 1.10 -16.53
CA ALA A 38 -43.31 -0.19 -17.05
C ALA A 38 -42.22 -1.20 -16.69
N MET A 39 -42.57 -2.20 -15.88
CA MET A 39 -41.67 -3.30 -15.56
C MET A 39 -41.41 -4.09 -16.84
N ALA A 40 -40.34 -3.75 -17.54
CA ALA A 40 -39.78 -4.62 -18.56
C ALA A 40 -39.34 -5.92 -17.87
N THR A 41 -39.96 -7.03 -18.25
CA THR A 41 -39.53 -8.37 -17.85
C THR A 41 -38.13 -8.62 -18.41
N GLN A 42 -37.12 -8.39 -17.59
CA GLN A 42 -35.74 -8.69 -17.95
C GLN A 42 -35.59 -10.22 -17.99
N PRO A 43 -35.02 -10.78 -19.07
CA PRO A 43 -34.67 -12.19 -19.08
C PRO A 43 -33.70 -12.44 -17.93
N THR A 44 -33.97 -13.48 -17.14
CA THR A 44 -33.06 -13.92 -16.07
C THR A 44 -31.77 -14.42 -16.71
N VAL A 45 -30.83 -13.51 -16.91
CA VAL A 45 -29.46 -13.89 -17.26
C VAL A 45 -28.86 -14.47 -15.99
N LEU A 46 -28.60 -15.77 -16.00
CA LEU A 46 -27.77 -16.42 -14.99
C LEU A 46 -26.41 -15.72 -15.00
N VAL A 47 -26.20 -14.78 -14.08
CA VAL A 47 -24.90 -14.18 -13.84
C VAL A 47 -24.01 -15.30 -13.31
N ALA A 48 -23.11 -15.80 -14.17
CA ALA A 48 -22.07 -16.69 -13.74
C ALA A 48 -21.36 -16.07 -12.53
N ALA A 49 -21.24 -16.83 -11.45
CA ALA A 49 -20.49 -16.41 -10.27
C ALA A 49 -19.12 -15.94 -10.72
N THR A 50 -18.82 -14.65 -10.51
CA THR A 50 -17.48 -14.12 -10.72
C THR A 50 -16.53 -14.93 -9.86
N PRO A 51 -15.46 -15.52 -10.44
CA PRO A 51 -14.45 -16.20 -9.62
C PRO A 51 -13.94 -15.18 -8.59
N THR A 52 -13.92 -15.60 -7.33
CA THR A 52 -13.26 -14.85 -6.26
C THR A 52 -11.87 -14.48 -6.77
N PRO A 53 -11.44 -13.20 -6.73
CA PRO A 53 -10.11 -12.84 -7.19
C PRO A 53 -9.12 -13.68 -6.41
N THR A 54 -8.39 -14.54 -7.11
CA THR A 54 -7.24 -15.26 -6.56
C THR A 54 -6.37 -14.18 -5.91
N PRO A 55 -6.03 -14.28 -4.61
CA PRO A 55 -5.12 -13.32 -4.01
C PRO A 55 -3.88 -13.26 -4.92
N PRO A 56 -3.36 -12.05 -5.22
CA PRO A 56 -2.17 -11.95 -6.05
C PRO A 56 -1.14 -12.90 -5.45
N THR A 57 -0.64 -13.84 -6.24
CA THR A 57 0.37 -14.78 -5.80
C THR A 57 1.58 -13.94 -5.43
N ILE A 58 1.71 -13.58 -4.16
CA ILE A 58 2.87 -12.87 -3.65
C ILE A 58 4.03 -13.78 -4.00
N GLY A 59 4.94 -13.30 -4.85
CA GLY A 59 6.03 -14.11 -5.40
C GLY A 59 7.16 -14.36 -4.40
N THR A 60 6.83 -14.41 -3.11
CA THR A 60 7.72 -14.78 -2.00
C THR A 60 7.19 -16.04 -1.32
N VAL A 61 8.02 -16.64 -0.45
CA VAL A 61 7.69 -17.91 0.22
C VAL A 61 6.63 -17.70 1.31
N ASP A 62 6.77 -16.65 2.10
CA ASP A 62 5.89 -16.40 3.25
C ASP A 62 4.60 -15.69 2.82
N LEU A 63 3.45 -16.20 3.28
CA LEU A 63 2.15 -15.55 3.08
C LEU A 63 2.04 -14.30 3.97
N VAL A 64 1.54 -13.20 3.42
CA VAL A 64 1.33 -11.96 4.16
C VAL A 64 -0.15 -11.81 4.54
N PRO A 65 -0.50 -11.85 5.84
CA PRO A 65 -1.89 -11.72 6.28
C PRO A 65 -2.40 -10.30 5.99
N PRO A 66 -3.74 -10.12 5.82
CA PRO A 66 -4.33 -8.83 5.44
C PRO A 66 -3.85 -7.63 6.28
N LEU A 67 -3.67 -7.82 7.59
CA LEU A 67 -3.19 -6.76 8.49
C LEU A 67 -1.79 -6.22 8.14
N LEU A 68 -0.93 -7.05 7.54
CA LEU A 68 0.44 -6.68 7.17
C LEU A 68 0.58 -6.31 5.70
N GLN A 69 -0.44 -6.51 4.86
CA GLN A 69 -0.38 -6.19 3.43
C GLN A 69 -0.15 -4.69 3.19
N VAL A 70 -0.83 -3.81 3.95
CA VAL A 70 -0.60 -2.37 3.85
C VAL A 70 0.83 -1.97 4.26
N ASN A 71 1.42 -2.68 5.22
CA ASN A 71 2.79 -2.44 5.67
C ASN A 71 3.81 -2.94 4.64
N GLN A 72 3.54 -4.09 4.01
CA GLN A 72 4.32 -4.60 2.88
C GLN A 72 4.27 -3.61 1.72
N GLN A 73 3.09 -3.14 1.34
CA GLN A 73 2.94 -2.20 0.23
C GLN A 73 3.75 -0.92 0.46
N LEU A 74 3.68 -0.37 1.68
CA LEU A 74 4.49 0.78 2.06
C LEU A 74 5.99 0.46 1.97
N TYR A 75 6.42 -0.70 2.47
CA TYR A 75 7.80 -1.16 2.33
C TYR A 75 8.25 -1.23 0.87
N LEU A 76 7.44 -1.79 -0.03
CA LEU A 76 7.75 -1.89 -1.45
C LEU A 76 7.83 -0.51 -2.12
N GLN A 77 6.91 0.41 -1.80
CA GLN A 77 6.92 1.77 -2.34
C GLN A 77 8.12 2.57 -1.87
N THR A 78 8.46 2.48 -0.58
CA THR A 78 9.57 3.24 0.01
C THR A 78 10.92 2.64 -0.36
N CYS A 79 11.14 1.37 -0.03
CA CYS A 79 12.44 0.71 -0.20
C CYS A 79 12.70 0.23 -1.63
N GLY A 80 11.65 0.13 -2.46
CA GLY A 80 11.73 -0.20 -3.89
C GLY A 80 11.97 0.99 -4.81
N SER A 81 12.03 2.22 -4.27
CA SER A 81 12.08 3.46 -5.06
C SER A 81 13.42 3.72 -5.75
N CYS A 82 14.53 3.23 -5.19
CA CYS A 82 15.88 3.43 -5.73
C CYS A 82 16.53 2.13 -6.24
N HIS A 83 16.16 0.99 -5.66
CA HIS A 83 16.66 -0.34 -6.01
C HIS A 83 15.55 -1.36 -5.76
N LEU A 84 15.74 -2.62 -6.15
CA LEU A 84 14.77 -3.67 -5.84
C LEU A 84 14.55 -3.76 -4.32
N ALA A 85 13.29 -3.79 -3.90
CA ALA A 85 12.94 -4.16 -2.53
C ALA A 85 13.23 -5.66 -2.35
N ILE A 86 14.16 -6.00 -1.45
CA ILE A 86 14.58 -7.39 -1.23
C ILE A 86 13.71 -8.07 -0.16
N PRO A 87 13.44 -9.39 -0.25
CA PRO A 87 12.66 -10.09 0.76
C PRO A 87 13.32 -9.98 2.15
N PRO A 88 12.59 -9.64 3.24
CA PRO A 88 13.19 -9.43 4.56
C PRO A 88 13.97 -10.64 5.10
N GLN A 89 13.66 -11.85 4.63
CA GLN A 89 14.31 -13.11 4.99
C GLN A 89 15.81 -13.14 4.67
N VAL A 90 16.29 -12.32 3.73
CA VAL A 90 17.70 -12.35 3.30
C VAL A 90 18.63 -11.57 4.24
N LEU A 91 18.10 -10.84 5.21
CA LEU A 91 18.87 -10.10 6.21
C LEU A 91 18.31 -10.29 7.62
N PRO A 92 19.17 -10.25 8.67
CA PRO A 92 18.69 -10.32 10.04
C PRO A 92 17.87 -9.11 10.46
N SER A 93 16.95 -9.30 11.41
CA SER A 93 16.14 -8.21 11.98
C SER A 93 17.01 -7.08 12.54
N GLN A 94 18.15 -7.43 13.16
CA GLN A 94 19.11 -6.46 13.68
C GLN A 94 19.77 -5.62 12.56
N THR A 95 19.99 -6.22 11.39
CA THR A 95 20.51 -5.49 10.22
C THR A 95 19.46 -4.55 9.67
N TRP A 96 18.22 -5.01 9.53
CA TRP A 96 17.11 -4.16 9.09
C TRP A 96 16.91 -2.95 10.01
N GLN A 97 16.98 -3.16 11.34
CA GLN A 97 16.88 -2.08 12.31
C GLN A 97 17.96 -1.02 12.11
N LYS A 98 19.21 -1.44 11.81
CA LYS A 98 20.29 -0.51 11.49
C LYS A 98 20.02 0.25 10.19
N ILE A 99 19.62 -0.45 9.13
CA ILE A 99 19.36 0.14 7.81
C ILE A 99 18.27 1.21 7.87
N ILE A 100 17.13 0.93 8.53
CA ILE A 100 16.00 1.90 8.57
C ILE A 100 16.31 3.16 9.41
N GLN A 101 17.38 3.14 10.21
CA GLN A 101 17.84 4.25 11.04
C GLN A 101 19.04 4.97 10.43
N ASP A 102 19.70 4.37 9.44
CA ASP A 102 20.88 4.90 8.80
C ASP A 102 20.48 5.94 7.75
N SER A 103 20.79 7.22 8.03
CA SER A 103 20.58 8.29 7.06
C SER A 103 21.56 8.22 5.90
N ASN A 104 22.69 7.51 6.04
CA ASN A 104 23.67 7.25 5.01
C ASN A 104 23.50 5.83 4.45
N HIS A 105 22.48 5.67 3.62
CA HIS A 105 22.10 4.40 3.01
C HIS A 105 23.02 4.05 1.84
N TYR A 106 24.20 3.49 2.16
CA TYR A 106 25.19 3.03 1.18
C TYR A 106 25.74 4.14 0.26
N GLY A 107 25.97 5.33 0.81
CA GLY A 107 26.45 6.49 0.05
C GLY A 107 25.34 7.34 -0.56
N ALA A 108 24.07 6.98 -0.34
CA ALA A 108 22.92 7.83 -0.63
C ALA A 108 22.33 8.40 0.67
N THR A 109 21.96 9.68 0.65
CA THR A 109 21.22 10.30 1.75
C THR A 109 19.73 10.02 1.55
N LEU A 110 19.10 9.37 2.53
CA LEU A 110 17.66 9.14 2.48
C LEU A 110 16.88 10.36 2.96
N PRO A 111 15.72 10.68 2.34
CA PRO A 111 14.78 11.62 2.92
C PRO A 111 14.27 11.07 4.25
N PRO A 112 14.00 11.96 5.24
CA PRO A 112 13.45 11.53 6.51
C PRO A 112 12.07 10.92 6.32
N LEU A 113 11.84 9.76 6.92
CA LEU A 113 10.54 9.08 6.93
C LEU A 113 9.72 9.54 8.15
N LEU A 114 8.40 9.66 7.97
CA LEU A 114 7.49 9.89 9.08
C LEU A 114 7.56 8.73 10.08
N ARG A 115 7.47 9.03 11.38
CA ARG A 115 7.54 8.00 12.44
C ARG A 115 6.47 6.91 12.27
N THR A 116 5.29 7.27 11.79
CA THR A 116 4.21 6.32 11.49
C THR A 116 4.60 5.34 10.39
N ASP A 117 5.26 5.82 9.34
CA ASP A 117 5.66 5.02 8.18
C ASP A 117 6.83 4.12 8.54
N LEU A 118 7.82 4.64 9.29
CA LEU A 118 8.90 3.85 9.87
C LEU A 118 8.37 2.69 10.73
N ASN A 119 7.37 2.95 11.58
CA ASN A 119 6.78 1.90 12.43
C ASN A 119 6.09 0.81 11.60
N ARG A 120 5.39 1.17 10.52
CA ARG A 120 4.74 0.22 9.62
C ARG A 120 5.74 -0.61 8.83
N ILE A 121 6.74 0.05 8.24
CA ILE A 121 7.84 -0.62 7.52
C ILE A 121 8.57 -1.57 8.48
N TRP A 122 8.91 -1.11 9.68
CA TRP A 122 9.55 -1.94 10.70
C TRP A 122 8.68 -3.13 11.10
N ALA A 123 7.37 -2.95 11.25
CA ALA A 123 6.46 -4.04 11.57
C ALA A 123 6.47 -5.14 10.51
N TYR A 124 6.53 -4.79 9.22
CA TYR A 124 6.70 -5.77 8.15
C TYR A 124 8.09 -6.43 8.22
N LEU A 125 9.17 -5.63 8.22
CA LEU A 125 10.54 -6.13 8.22
C LEU A 125 10.83 -7.09 9.38
N ARG A 126 10.45 -6.73 10.61
CA ARG A 126 10.71 -7.56 11.80
C ARG A 126 9.93 -8.88 11.79
N THR A 127 8.76 -8.91 11.14
CA THR A 127 7.90 -10.11 11.08
C THR A 127 8.49 -11.15 10.13
N TYR A 128 9.06 -10.71 9.01
CA TYR A 128 9.53 -11.61 7.95
C TYR A 128 11.06 -11.79 7.90
N SER A 129 11.82 -11.03 8.69
CA SER A 129 13.24 -11.30 8.89
C SER A 129 13.46 -12.41 9.91
N ARG A 130 14.70 -12.88 10.03
CA ARG A 130 15.11 -13.90 11.01
C ARG A 130 16.18 -13.33 11.91
N ALA A 131 16.04 -13.45 13.22
CA ALA A 131 17.08 -13.02 14.13
C ALA A 131 18.30 -13.94 14.01
N VAL A 132 19.50 -13.38 14.10
CA VAL A 132 20.73 -14.17 14.30
C VAL A 132 20.94 -14.48 15.78
N GLU A 133 21.63 -15.60 16.04
CA GLU A 133 22.03 -16.03 17.38
C GLU A 133 22.95 -15.01 18.05
N GLU A 134 22.85 -14.89 19.37
CA GLU A 134 23.75 -14.04 20.14
C GLU A 134 25.21 -14.47 19.95
N GLY A 135 26.11 -13.50 19.85
CA GLY A 135 27.54 -13.75 19.60
C GLY A 135 27.93 -14.01 18.13
N THR A 136 26.98 -14.11 17.19
CA THR A 136 27.33 -14.13 15.76
C THR A 136 27.49 -12.73 15.17
N ALA A 137 28.41 -12.61 14.19
CA ALA A 137 28.60 -11.38 13.45
C ALA A 137 27.33 -11.03 12.66
N ILE A 138 26.81 -9.82 12.88
CA ILE A 138 25.61 -9.31 12.20
C ILE A 138 26.04 -8.68 10.86
N PRO A 139 25.72 -9.29 9.70
CA PRO A 139 26.12 -8.78 8.40
C PRO A 139 25.33 -7.54 8.03
N TYR A 140 25.99 -6.48 7.56
CA TYR A 140 25.30 -5.29 7.06
C TYR A 140 24.83 -5.43 5.60
N ARG A 141 25.58 -6.17 4.77
CA ARG A 141 25.29 -6.37 3.34
C ARG A 141 24.73 -7.76 3.06
N VAL A 142 23.82 -7.85 2.08
CA VAL A 142 23.12 -9.08 1.70
C VAL A 142 24.07 -10.22 1.31
N ASN A 143 25.15 -9.95 0.57
CA ASN A 143 26.16 -10.94 0.19
C ASN A 143 26.89 -11.58 1.38
N ARG A 144 26.94 -10.90 2.53
CA ARG A 144 27.55 -11.41 3.76
C ARG A 144 26.52 -12.12 4.66
N SER A 145 25.24 -12.11 4.28
CA SER A 145 24.18 -12.77 5.02
C SER A 145 24.23 -14.28 4.86
N ARG A 146 24.26 -14.98 6.00
CA ARG A 146 24.17 -16.44 6.03
C ARG A 146 22.88 -16.94 5.36
N TYR A 147 21.74 -16.30 5.64
CA TYR A 147 20.45 -16.67 5.04
C TYR A 147 20.48 -16.55 3.52
N PHE A 148 21.02 -15.44 3.00
CA PHE A 148 21.14 -15.23 1.55
C PHE A 148 22.03 -16.30 0.90
N ARG A 149 23.16 -16.63 1.51
CA ARG A 149 24.09 -17.66 1.01
C ARG A 149 23.49 -19.06 1.03
N ILE A 150 22.69 -19.40 2.04
CA ILE A 150 21.97 -20.69 2.12
C ILE A 150 20.92 -20.79 1.00
N LEU A 151 20.27 -19.68 0.65
CA LEU A 151 19.30 -19.63 -0.45
C LEU A 151 19.95 -19.65 -1.85
N HIS A 152 21.24 -19.31 -1.95
CA HIS A 152 21.99 -19.27 -3.21
C HIS A 152 23.28 -20.12 -3.14
N PRO A 153 23.19 -21.43 -2.82
CA PRO A 153 24.37 -22.24 -2.54
C PRO A 153 25.22 -22.56 -3.78
N ARG A 154 24.64 -22.43 -4.98
CA ARG A 154 25.23 -22.78 -6.28
C ARG A 154 25.49 -21.59 -7.21
N VAL A 155 25.36 -20.37 -6.70
CA VAL A 155 25.51 -19.15 -7.50
C VAL A 155 26.79 -18.44 -7.08
N ASP A 156 27.71 -18.28 -8.04
CA ASP A 156 28.88 -17.42 -7.87
C ASP A 156 28.48 -15.95 -8.00
N LEU A 157 28.22 -15.35 -6.85
CA LEU A 157 27.74 -13.98 -6.76
C LEU A 157 28.91 -12.98 -6.83
N PRO A 158 28.79 -11.90 -7.64
CA PRO A 158 29.82 -10.88 -7.73
C PRO A 158 30.05 -10.22 -6.37
N GLN A 159 31.27 -9.74 -6.14
CA GLN A 159 31.65 -9.05 -4.91
C GLN A 159 32.07 -7.61 -5.25
N PRO A 160 31.24 -6.59 -4.92
CA PRO A 160 29.97 -6.65 -4.19
C PRO A 160 28.78 -7.13 -5.05
N VAL A 161 27.76 -7.68 -4.38
CA VAL A 161 26.47 -7.98 -5.02
C VAL A 161 25.71 -6.68 -5.27
N SER A 162 25.25 -6.47 -6.50
CA SER A 162 24.32 -5.40 -6.82
C SER A 162 22.89 -5.88 -6.63
N LEU A 163 22.04 -5.09 -5.97
CA LEU A 163 20.61 -5.41 -5.89
C LEU A 163 19.91 -5.38 -7.25
N SER A 164 20.49 -4.71 -8.26
CA SER A 164 19.96 -4.75 -9.62
C SER A 164 20.21 -6.07 -10.35
N SER A 165 21.19 -6.89 -9.91
CA SER A 165 21.49 -8.15 -10.61
C SER A 165 20.53 -9.29 -10.24
N CYS A 166 19.65 -9.11 -9.27
CA CYS A 166 18.69 -10.15 -8.88
C CYS A 166 17.79 -10.56 -10.05
N VAL A 167 17.42 -9.61 -10.93
CA VAL A 167 16.57 -9.89 -12.10
C VAL A 167 17.21 -10.81 -13.13
N THR A 168 18.53 -10.96 -13.12
CA THR A 168 19.25 -11.84 -14.06
C THR A 168 18.86 -13.31 -13.89
N CYS A 169 18.64 -13.75 -12.65
CA CYS A 169 18.18 -15.11 -12.36
C CYS A 169 16.71 -15.14 -11.97
N HIS A 170 16.16 -14.04 -11.43
CA HIS A 170 14.77 -13.92 -11.00
C HIS A 170 14.00 -12.91 -11.88
N PRO A 171 13.49 -13.32 -13.05
CA PRO A 171 12.87 -12.39 -14.00
C PRO A 171 11.67 -11.62 -13.44
N GLY A 172 11.01 -12.16 -12.39
CA GLY A 172 9.91 -11.51 -11.68
C GLY A 172 10.31 -10.59 -10.53
N ALA A 173 11.61 -10.38 -10.25
CA ALA A 173 12.04 -9.68 -9.02
C ALA A 173 11.59 -8.21 -8.97
N ALA A 174 11.44 -7.55 -10.13
CA ALA A 174 10.89 -6.20 -10.21
C ALA A 174 9.44 -6.10 -9.74
N GLN A 175 8.67 -7.20 -9.85
CA GLN A 175 7.30 -7.34 -9.36
C GLN A 175 7.25 -8.02 -7.99
N TYR A 176 8.39 -8.01 -7.26
CA TYR A 176 8.55 -8.66 -5.96
C TYR A 176 8.32 -10.19 -6.01
N ASN A 177 8.58 -10.80 -7.16
CA ASN A 177 8.55 -12.25 -7.35
C ASN A 177 9.95 -12.82 -7.49
N PHE A 178 10.47 -13.35 -6.38
CA PHE A 178 11.77 -14.01 -6.29
C PHE A 178 11.67 -15.54 -6.40
N ARG A 179 10.47 -16.07 -6.65
CA ARG A 179 10.25 -17.52 -6.86
C ARG A 179 10.39 -17.93 -8.32
N SER A 180 10.05 -17.03 -9.23
CA SER A 180 10.31 -17.26 -10.66
C SER A 180 11.81 -17.24 -10.91
N LEU A 181 12.27 -18.24 -11.68
CA LEU A 181 13.67 -18.43 -12.05
C LEU A 181 13.76 -18.48 -13.58
N THR A 182 14.94 -18.17 -14.12
CA THR A 182 15.24 -18.49 -15.52
C THR A 182 15.42 -20.00 -15.69
N PRO A 183 15.23 -20.56 -16.90
CA PRO A 183 15.27 -22.01 -17.13
C PRO A 183 16.55 -22.69 -16.65
N GLU A 184 17.68 -21.98 -16.66
CA GLU A 184 18.98 -22.47 -16.19
C GLU A 184 18.96 -22.84 -14.69
N TRP A 185 18.06 -22.22 -13.92
CA TRP A 185 17.98 -22.38 -12.47
C TRP A 185 16.71 -23.10 -11.99
N GLU A 186 15.67 -23.24 -12.81
CA GLU A 186 14.37 -23.83 -12.43
C GLU A 186 14.47 -25.28 -11.90
N ASN A 187 15.38 -26.08 -12.45
CA ASN A 187 15.58 -27.49 -12.06
C ASN A 187 16.98 -27.74 -11.49
N ALA A 188 17.67 -26.67 -11.09
CA ALA A 188 19.01 -26.82 -10.61
C ALA A 188 18.95 -27.55 -9.24
N PRO A 189 19.74 -28.62 -9.02
CA PRO A 189 19.52 -29.62 -7.96
C PRO A 189 19.66 -29.12 -6.52
#